data_AF-A0A6L4AFU3-F1
#
_entry.id   AF-A0A6L4AFU3-F1
#
_cell.length_a   1.000
_cell.length_b   1.000
_cell.length_c   1.000
_cell.angle_alpha   90.00
_cell.angle_beta   90.00
_cell.angle_gamma   90.00
#
_symmetry.space_group_name_H-M   'P 1'
#
loop_
_entity.id
_entity.type
_entity.pdbx_description
1 polymer ?
#
loop_
_entity_poly.entity_id
_entity_poly.type
_entity_poly.pdbx_seq_one_letter_code
_entity_poly.pdbx_strand_id
1 'polypeptide(L)'
;MESMIPAFSRILILTPILSLILFCQDAWALQTHGGSEGVVVHQLAHIQYLGALGYLLWDIRRSGFAGVGWLYLQRFCWLMMIWNGIAFVGHFAQMALPDGAISTEDGYLSALLLLPVSFGHWIYYVTALDHLVITPALFFLFLAMRSFSRAAASDKVEGGR
;
A
#
# COMPACT_ATOMS: atom_id res chain seq x y z
N MET A 1 2.91 -37.86 -34.72
CA MET A 1 1.84 -38.84 -34.43
C MET A 1 1.02 -38.25 -33.31
N GLU A 2 -0.09 -37.58 -33.64
CA GLU A 2 -0.91 -36.80 -32.70
C GLU A 2 -1.53 -37.74 -31.66
N SER A 3 -1.28 -37.48 -30.37
CA SER A 3 -1.80 -38.29 -29.28
C SER A 3 -3.30 -38.03 -29.11
N MET A 4 -4.12 -38.94 -29.62
CA MET A 4 -5.57 -39.00 -29.39
C MET A 4 -5.84 -39.33 -27.91
N ILE A 5 -5.85 -38.31 -27.04
CA ILE A 5 -6.45 -38.44 -25.70
C ILE A 5 -7.93 -38.80 -25.91
N PRO A 6 -8.40 -39.98 -25.44
CA PRO A 6 -9.76 -40.44 -25.68
C PRO A 6 -10.77 -39.45 -25.10
N ALA A 7 -11.90 -39.27 -25.79
CA ALA A 7 -12.93 -38.28 -25.43
C ALA A 7 -13.38 -38.41 -23.97
N PHE A 8 -13.38 -39.62 -23.42
CA PHE A 8 -13.67 -39.91 -22.02
C PHE A 8 -12.72 -39.23 -21.03
N SER A 9 -11.41 -39.20 -21.33
CA SER A 9 -10.41 -38.50 -20.52
C SER A 9 -10.55 -36.97 -20.62
N ARG A 10 -10.99 -36.44 -21.77
CA ARG A 10 -11.28 -35.01 -21.92
C ARG A 10 -12.49 -34.59 -21.10
N ILE A 11 -13.54 -35.40 -21.09
CA ILE A 11 -14.73 -35.17 -20.25
C ILE A 11 -14.31 -35.18 -18.78
N LEU A 12 -13.53 -36.17 -18.34
CA LEU A 12 -13.08 -36.28 -16.95
C LEU A 12 -12.24 -35.08 -16.48
N ILE A 13 -11.43 -34.49 -17.37
CA ILE A 13 -10.62 -33.29 -17.09
C ILE A 13 -11.47 -32.02 -17.05
N LEU A 14 -12.51 -31.93 -17.90
CA LEU A 14 -13.39 -30.77 -17.97
C LEU A 14 -14.42 -30.74 -16.84
N THR A 15 -14.82 -31.90 -16.31
CA THR A 15 -15.79 -31.99 -15.21
C THR A 15 -15.38 -31.20 -13.96
N PRO A 16 -14.16 -31.30 -13.38
CA PRO A 16 -13.79 -30.51 -12.21
C PRO A 16 -13.73 -29.01 -12.50
N ILE A 17 -13.31 -28.61 -13.71
CA ILE A 17 -13.27 -27.19 -14.12
C ILE A 17 -14.69 -26.64 -14.24
N LEU A 18 -15.59 -27.40 -14.88
CA LEU A 18 -16.99 -27.04 -15.02
C LEU A 18 -17.70 -26.99 -13.66
N SER A 19 -17.39 -27.92 -12.75
CA SER A 19 -17.89 -27.90 -11.37
C SER A 19 -17.40 -26.67 -10.61
N LEU A 20 -16.13 -26.27 -10.75
CA LEU A 20 -15.60 -25.06 -10.11
C LEU A 20 -16.28 -23.78 -10.62
N ILE A 21 -16.64 -23.74 -11.91
CA ILE A 21 -17.35 -22.60 -12.52
C ILE A 21 -18.82 -22.57 -12.07
N LEU A 22 -19.50 -23.72 -12.09
CA LEU A 22 -20.94 -23.81 -11.79
C LEU A 22 -21.26 -23.73 -10.29
N PHE A 23 -20.31 -24.11 -9.43
CA PHE A 23 -20.44 -24.06 -7.97
C PHE A 23 -19.53 -23.01 -7.33
N CYS A 24 -19.08 -22.03 -8.12
CA CYS A 24 -18.42 -20.84 -7.58
C CYS A 24 -19.38 -20.16 -6.60
N GLN A 25 -19.07 -20.26 -5.30
CA GLN A 25 -19.71 -19.49 -4.26
C GLN A 25 -19.06 -18.10 -4.20
N ASP A 26 -19.68 -17.15 -3.49
CA ASP A 26 -19.07 -15.86 -3.22
C ASP A 26 -17.63 -16.08 -2.76
N ALA A 27 -16.66 -15.52 -3.49
CA ALA A 27 -15.29 -15.50 -3.02
C ALA A 27 -15.25 -14.51 -1.85
N TRP A 28 -15.25 -15.03 -0.62
CA TRP A 28 -15.03 -14.26 0.62
C TRP A 28 -13.67 -13.52 0.65
N ALA A 29 -12.90 -13.59 -0.45
CA ALA A 29 -11.71 -12.79 -0.68
C ALA A 29 -12.01 -11.30 -0.91
N LEU A 30 -13.24 -10.93 -1.32
CA LEU A 30 -13.67 -9.54 -1.35
C LEU A 30 -14.45 -9.21 -0.07
N GLN A 31 -13.72 -8.86 0.99
CA GLN A 31 -14.33 -8.42 2.23
C GLN A 31 -15.06 -7.09 1.98
N THR A 32 -16.40 -7.13 2.00
CA THR A 32 -17.21 -5.91 2.00
C THR A 32 -16.89 -5.13 3.27
N HIS A 33 -16.63 -3.83 3.15
CA HIS A 33 -16.10 -2.93 4.19
C HIS A 33 -17.06 -2.66 5.38
N GLY A 34 -17.70 -3.69 5.95
CA GLY A 34 -18.60 -3.56 7.09
C GLY A 34 -18.08 -4.17 8.41
N GLY A 35 -17.13 -5.11 8.34
CA GLY A 35 -16.60 -5.83 9.52
C GLY A 35 -15.30 -5.27 10.09
N SER A 36 -15.03 -5.53 11.37
CA SER A 36 -13.81 -5.09 12.07
C SER A 36 -12.53 -5.74 11.55
N GLU A 37 -12.64 -6.87 10.84
CA GLU A 37 -11.49 -7.64 10.35
C GLU A 37 -10.65 -6.82 9.36
N GLY A 38 -11.30 -6.01 8.53
CA GLY A 38 -10.64 -5.26 7.46
C GLY A 38 -9.76 -4.16 8.05
N VAL A 39 -10.29 -3.51 9.08
CA VAL A 39 -9.56 -2.54 9.91
C VAL A 39 -8.36 -3.20 10.60
N VAL A 40 -8.57 -4.37 11.22
CA VAL A 40 -7.48 -5.08 11.92
C VAL A 40 -6.36 -5.44 10.95
N VAL A 41 -6.69 -6.05 9.81
CA VAL A 41 -5.69 -6.43 8.79
C VAL A 41 -5.00 -5.19 8.21
N HIS A 42 -5.73 -4.09 7.99
CA HIS A 42 -5.15 -2.83 7.54
C HIS A 42 -4.13 -2.26 8.54
N GLN A 43 -4.46 -2.27 9.84
CA GLN A 43 -3.55 -1.83 10.88
C GLN A 43 -2.32 -2.73 11.01
N LEU A 44 -2.49 -4.05 10.86
CA LEU A 44 -1.35 -4.98 10.77
C LEU A 44 -0.47 -4.70 9.54
N ALA A 45 -1.06 -4.30 8.41
CA ALA A 45 -0.31 -3.91 7.23
C ALA A 45 0.59 -2.70 7.49
N HIS A 46 0.13 -1.69 8.25
CA HIS A 46 0.97 -0.57 8.67
C HIS A 46 2.17 -1.01 9.53
N ILE A 47 1.96 -1.95 10.46
CA ILE A 47 3.04 -2.48 11.31
C ILE A 47 4.08 -3.22 10.45
N GLN A 48 3.61 -4.10 9.58
CA GLN A 48 4.47 -4.85 8.67
C GLN A 48 5.23 -3.91 7.72
N TYR A 49 4.56 -2.89 7.19
CA TYR A 49 5.17 -1.91 6.30
C TYR A 49 6.25 -1.07 7.00
N LEU A 50 6.00 -0.67 8.25
CA LEU A 50 6.99 0.00 9.09
C LEU A 50 8.24 -0.87 9.31
N GLY A 51 8.04 -2.16 9.59
CA GLY A 51 9.13 -3.13 9.73
C GLY A 51 9.93 -3.30 8.44
N ALA A 52 9.25 -3.42 7.30
CA ALA A 52 9.90 -3.56 5.99
C ALA A 52 10.74 -2.33 5.62
N LEU A 53 10.21 -1.12 5.82
CA LEU A 53 10.95 0.13 5.60
C LEU A 53 12.13 0.29 6.58
N GLY A 54 11.94 -0.07 7.84
CA GLY A 54 13.00 -0.07 8.84
C GLY A 54 14.14 -1.01 8.46
N TYR A 55 13.82 -2.23 8.01
CA TYR A 55 14.80 -3.18 7.51
C TYR A 55 15.54 -2.65 6.27
N LEU A 56 14.81 -2.13 5.28
CA LEU A 56 15.40 -1.54 4.07
C LEU A 56 16.35 -0.39 4.42
N LEU A 57 15.92 0.53 5.29
CA LEU A 57 16.72 1.65 5.74
C LEU A 57 17.99 1.18 6.48
N TRP A 58 17.86 0.19 7.35
CA TRP A 58 19.00 -0.42 8.03
C TRP A 58 19.99 -1.06 7.05
N ASP A 59 19.48 -1.81 6.06
CA ASP A 59 20.31 -2.48 5.05
C ASP A 59 21.04 -1.49 4.13
N ILE A 60 20.39 -0.39 3.73
CA ILE A 60 21.05 0.68 2.95
C ILE A 60 22.19 1.30 3.76
N ARG A 61 21.97 1.58 5.06
CA ARG A 61 22.95 2.23 5.92
C ARG A 61 24.14 1.33 6.22
N ARG A 62 23.91 0.02 6.42
CA ARG A 62 25.00 -0.93 6.73
C ARG A 62 25.82 -1.31 5.51
N SER A 63 25.21 -1.33 4.31
CA SER A 63 25.88 -1.74 3.07
C SER A 63 26.84 -0.69 2.50
N GLY A 64 26.84 0.53 3.06
CA GLY A 64 27.79 1.58 2.67
C GLY A 64 27.62 2.05 1.23
N PHE A 65 26.42 1.89 0.65
CA PHE A 65 26.18 2.26 -0.74
C PHE A 65 26.45 3.75 -0.97
N ALA A 66 27.33 4.05 -1.93
CA ALA A 66 27.70 5.40 -2.30
C ALA A 66 26.78 5.94 -3.40
N GLY A 67 26.53 7.26 -3.37
CA GLY A 67 25.78 7.97 -4.40
C GLY A 67 24.48 8.62 -3.92
N VAL A 68 24.07 9.69 -4.60
CA VAL A 68 22.93 10.52 -4.18
C VAL A 68 21.60 9.76 -4.21
N GLY A 69 21.46 8.75 -5.07
CA GLY A 69 20.27 7.91 -5.16
C GLY A 69 19.96 7.18 -3.85
N TRP A 70 21.00 6.68 -3.16
CA TRP A 70 20.84 6.02 -1.86
C TRP A 70 20.45 6.99 -0.75
N LEU A 71 20.94 8.23 -0.79
CA LEU A 71 20.49 9.29 0.13
C LEU A 71 19.00 9.61 -0.08
N TYR A 72 18.56 9.73 -1.33
CA TYR A 72 17.14 9.92 -1.64
C TYR A 72 16.29 8.73 -1.18
N LEU A 73 16.75 7.49 -1.37
CA LEU A 73 16.05 6.29 -0.90
C LEU A 73 15.93 6.27 0.63
N GLN A 74 16.97 6.69 1.37
CA GLN A 74 16.89 6.82 2.83
C GLN A 74 15.87 7.89 3.26
N ARG A 75 15.82 9.04 2.58
CA ARG A 75 14.84 10.11 2.87
C ARG A 75 13.40 9.63 2.59
N PHE A 76 13.21 8.91 1.49
CA PHE A 76 11.95 8.22 1.20
C PHE A 76 11.55 7.29 2.35
N CYS A 77 12.46 6.42 2.82
CA CYS A 77 12.15 5.50 3.90
C CYS A 77 11.72 6.23 5.18
N TRP A 78 12.48 7.24 5.61
CA TRP A 78 12.11 8.04 6.80
C TRP A 78 10.75 8.71 6.67
N LEU A 79 10.48 9.38 5.54
CA LEU A 79 9.21 10.07 5.34
C LEU A 79 8.04 9.09 5.24
N MET A 80 8.22 7.95 4.57
CA MET A 80 7.17 6.92 4.51
C MET A 80 6.90 6.28 5.87
N MET A 81 7.91 6.09 6.71
CA MET A 81 7.70 5.61 8.08
C MET A 81 6.90 6.64 8.92
N ILE A 82 7.20 7.93 8.77
CA ILE A 82 6.44 9.01 9.43
C ILE A 82 4.99 9.04 8.91
N TRP A 83 4.80 9.05 7.60
CA TRP A 83 3.48 9.01 6.98
C TRP A 83 2.68 7.79 7.45
N ASN A 84 3.31 6.61 7.47
CA ASN A 84 2.67 5.37 7.92
C ASN A 84 2.20 5.47 9.37
N GLY A 85 3.00 6.09 10.25
CA GLY A 85 2.60 6.37 11.64
C GLY A 85 1.41 7.33 11.73
N ILE A 86 1.40 8.39 10.91
CA ILE A 86 0.28 9.34 10.83
C ILE A 86 -1.00 8.64 10.36
N ALA A 87 -0.92 7.84 9.29
CA ALA A 87 -2.05 7.09 8.75
C ALA A 87 -2.60 6.07 9.76
N PHE A 88 -1.72 5.32 10.42
CA PHE A 88 -2.08 4.38 11.48
C PHE A 88 -2.90 5.06 12.59
N VAL A 89 -2.41 6.21 13.10
CA VAL A 89 -3.12 7.01 14.11
C VAL A 89 -4.42 7.59 13.55
N GLY A 90 -4.42 8.07 12.31
CA GLY A 90 -5.60 8.63 11.65
C GLY A 90 -6.74 7.64 11.52
N HIS A 91 -6.44 6.37 11.23
CA HIS A 91 -7.43 5.32 11.22
C HIS A 91 -8.04 5.07 12.60
N PHE A 92 -7.24 5.02 13.68
CA PHE A 92 -7.79 4.95 15.04
C PHE A 92 -8.61 6.17 15.40
N ALA A 93 -8.17 7.37 15.02
CA ALA A 93 -8.89 8.61 15.26
C ALA A 93 -10.23 8.63 14.54
N GLN A 94 -10.29 8.14 13.29
CA GLN A 94 -11.52 8.00 12.53
C GLN A 94 -12.51 7.03 13.19
N MET A 95 -12.03 5.88 13.71
CA MET A 95 -12.88 4.91 14.42
C MET A 95 -13.40 5.43 15.75
N ALA A 96 -12.69 6.37 16.37
CA ALA A 96 -13.07 6.99 17.62
C ALA A 96 -14.08 8.15 17.45
N LEU A 97 -14.36 8.57 16.20
CA LEU A 97 -15.36 9.59 15.94
C LEU A 97 -16.78 9.03 16.15
N PRO A 98 -17.70 9.84 16.71
CA PRO A 98 -19.11 9.46 16.77
C PRO A 98 -19.71 9.24 15.39
N ASP A 99 -20.72 8.36 15.32
CA ASP A 99 -21.53 8.19 14.11
C ASP A 99 -22.13 9.55 13.68
N GLY A 100 -21.99 9.88 12.39
CA GLY A 100 -22.46 11.14 11.84
C GLY A 100 -21.53 12.35 12.07
N ALA A 101 -20.33 12.17 12.65
CA ALA A 101 -19.36 13.26 12.78
C ALA A 101 -18.79 13.76 11.44
N ILE A 102 -18.91 12.94 10.38
CA ILE A 102 -18.48 13.29 9.02
C ILE A 102 -19.72 13.26 8.12
N SER A 103 -20.00 14.38 7.45
CA SER A 103 -21.01 14.46 6.38
C SER A 103 -20.34 14.25 5.03
N THR A 104 -20.96 13.43 4.17
CA THR A 104 -20.57 13.20 2.78
C THR A 104 -21.72 13.49 1.81
N GLU A 105 -22.67 14.34 2.21
CA GLU A 105 -23.90 14.62 1.46
C GLU A 105 -23.65 15.10 0.02
N ASP A 106 -22.56 15.85 -0.21
CA ASP A 106 -22.15 16.34 -1.53
C ASP A 106 -21.15 15.38 -2.24
N GLY A 107 -21.12 14.11 -1.85
CA GLY A 107 -20.23 13.07 -2.38
C GLY A 107 -18.95 12.88 -1.57
N TYR A 108 -18.18 11.84 -1.91
CA TYR A 108 -17.00 11.42 -1.13
C TYR A 108 -15.85 12.45 -1.12
N LEU A 109 -15.78 13.32 -2.12
CA LEU A 109 -14.80 14.42 -2.18
C LEU A 109 -15.19 15.63 -1.34
N SER A 110 -16.41 15.62 -0.79
CA SER A 110 -17.00 16.73 -0.04
C SER A 110 -17.17 16.37 1.44
N ALA A 111 -16.29 15.52 1.96
CA ALA A 111 -16.33 15.10 3.36
C ALA A 111 -16.09 16.29 4.29
N LEU A 112 -17.11 16.64 5.10
CA LEU A 112 -17.07 17.73 6.05
C LEU A 112 -17.09 17.18 7.48
N LEU A 113 -16.15 17.64 8.31
CA LEU A 113 -16.12 17.35 9.74
C LEU A 113 -17.10 18.28 10.45
N LEU A 114 -18.14 17.73 11.05
CA LEU A 114 -19.22 18.51 11.67
C LEU A 114 -18.83 19.01 13.07
N LEU A 115 -19.47 20.11 13.49
CA LEU A 115 -19.38 20.65 14.84
C LEU A 115 -20.28 19.85 15.80
N PRO A 116 -19.95 19.79 17.11
CA PRO A 116 -18.83 20.46 17.79
C PRO A 116 -17.49 19.70 17.67
N VAL A 117 -16.39 20.45 17.46
CA VAL A 117 -15.04 19.86 17.34
C VAL A 117 -14.50 19.50 18.73
N SER A 118 -14.33 18.21 18.99
CA SER A 118 -13.63 17.70 20.18
C SER A 118 -12.13 17.51 19.91
N PHE A 119 -11.34 17.15 20.93
CA PHE A 119 -9.92 16.81 20.74
C PHE A 119 -9.72 15.65 19.73
N GLY A 120 -10.61 14.65 19.72
CA GLY A 120 -10.58 13.56 18.75
C GLY A 120 -10.80 14.02 17.31
N HIS A 121 -11.69 15.00 17.10
CA HIS A 121 -11.92 15.62 15.80
C HIS A 121 -10.65 16.31 15.29
N TRP A 122 -9.89 16.98 16.18
CA TRP A 122 -8.62 17.59 15.81
C TRP A 122 -7.56 16.56 15.40
N ILE A 123 -7.45 15.45 16.14
CA ILE A 123 -6.51 14.38 15.78
C ILE A 123 -6.87 13.81 14.40
N TYR A 124 -8.14 13.49 14.16
CA TYR A 124 -8.60 13.02 12.86
C TYR A 124 -8.29 14.03 11.75
N TYR A 125 -8.62 15.31 11.97
CA TYR A 125 -8.40 16.34 10.96
C TYR A 125 -6.91 16.51 10.59
N VAL A 126 -6.03 16.57 11.59
CA VAL A 126 -4.58 16.71 11.36
C VAL A 126 -4.00 15.48 10.66
N THR A 127 -4.42 14.28 11.07
CA THR A 127 -3.95 13.03 10.46
C THR A 127 -4.50 12.81 9.05
N ALA A 128 -5.66 13.39 8.71
CA ALA A 128 -6.18 13.42 7.33
C ALA A 128 -5.35 14.31 6.37
N LEU A 129 -4.46 15.15 6.91
CA LEU A 129 -3.50 15.94 6.11
C LEU A 129 -2.18 15.18 5.84
N ASP A 130 -2.21 13.85 5.93
CA ASP A 130 -1.06 12.97 5.72
C ASP A 130 -0.42 13.11 4.31
N HIS A 131 -1.17 13.56 3.30
CA HIS A 131 -0.68 13.91 1.97
C HIS A 131 0.54 14.85 2.00
N LEU A 132 0.62 15.75 2.98
CA LEU A 132 1.75 16.65 3.17
C LEU A 132 3.07 15.91 3.43
N VAL A 133 3.02 14.64 3.87
CA VAL A 133 4.19 13.79 4.14
C VAL A 133 4.41 12.75 3.03
N ILE A 134 3.37 12.08 2.53
CA ILE A 134 3.54 11.07 1.46
C ILE A 134 3.98 11.69 0.13
N THR A 135 3.49 12.89 -0.24
CA THR A 135 3.89 13.55 -1.49
C THR A 135 5.41 13.80 -1.56
N PRO A 136 6.06 14.45 -0.57
CA PRO A 136 7.52 14.58 -0.60
C PRO A 136 8.24 13.24 -0.48
N ALA A 137 7.68 12.24 0.21
CA ALA A 137 8.26 10.90 0.26
C ALA A 137 8.37 10.28 -1.15
N LEU A 138 7.24 10.24 -1.88
CA LEU A 138 7.19 9.71 -3.25
C LEU A 138 8.07 10.50 -4.22
N PHE A 139 8.21 11.82 -4.01
CA PHE A 139 9.16 12.62 -4.77
C PHE A 139 10.61 12.17 -4.55
N PHE A 140 11.01 11.87 -3.31
CA PHE A 140 12.34 11.29 -3.05
C PHE A 140 12.52 9.89 -3.64
N LEU A 141 11.48 9.06 -3.66
CA LEU A 141 11.54 7.77 -4.35
C LEU A 141 11.80 7.96 -5.85
N PHE A 142 11.08 8.89 -6.48
CA PHE A 142 11.30 9.24 -7.88
C PHE A 142 12.74 9.69 -8.14
N LEU A 143 13.30 10.56 -7.30
CA LEU A 143 14.68 11.01 -7.41
C LEU A 143 15.69 9.86 -7.23
N ALA A 144 15.43 8.94 -6.30
CA ALA A 144 16.25 7.75 -6.10
C ALA A 144 16.28 6.87 -7.35
N MET A 145 15.10 6.51 -7.87
CA MET A 145 14.96 5.70 -9.09
C MET A 145 15.64 6.38 -10.29
N ARG A 146 15.42 7.68 -10.47
CA ARG A 146 16.07 8.45 -11.54
C ARG A 146 17.59 8.43 -11.42
N SER A 147 18.13 8.54 -10.21
CA SER A 147 19.58 8.44 -9.97
C SER A 147 20.12 7.06 -10.34
N PHE A 148 19.44 5.99 -9.95
CA PHE A 148 19.87 4.62 -10.24
C PHE A 148 19.79 4.31 -11.74
N SER A 149 18.73 4.73 -12.43
CA SER A 149 18.60 4.55 -13.88
C SER A 149 19.72 5.25 -14.65
N ARG A 150 20.14 6.45 -14.21
CA ARG A 150 21.23 7.19 -14.85
C ARG A 150 22.58 6.53 -14.61
N ALA A 151 22.86 6.07 -13.39
CA ALA A 151 24.08 5.32 -13.08
C ALA A 151 24.18 4.05 -13.93
N ALA A 152 23.11 3.26 -14.00
CA ALA A 152 23.06 2.04 -14.80
C ALA A 152 23.22 2.30 -16.32
N ALA A 153 22.76 3.45 -16.82
CA ALA A 153 22.98 3.83 -18.21
C ALA A 153 24.44 4.20 -18.50
N SER A 154 25.11 4.89 -17.58
CA SER A 154 26.54 5.21 -17.68
C SER A 154 27.42 3.95 -17.67
N ASP A 155 27.16 3.01 -16.76
CA ASP A 155 27.93 1.76 -16.66
C ASP A 155 27.87 0.92 -17.94
N LYS A 156 26.73 0.90 -18.62
CA LYS A 156 26.57 0.19 -19.91
C LYS A 156 27.40 0.81 -21.04
N VAL A 157 27.59 2.12 -21.01
CA VAL A 157 28.39 2.83 -22.03
C VAL A 157 29.89 2.60 -21.79
N GLU A 158 30.32 2.52 -20.54
CA GLU A 158 31.73 2.28 -20.19
C GLU A 158 32.12 0.80 -20.31
N GLY A 159 31.27 -0.15 -19.92
CA GLY A 159 31.56 -1.59 -20.03
C GLY A 159 31.39 -2.20 -21.42
N GLY A 160 30.87 -1.44 -22.39
CA GLY A 160 30.75 -1.83 -23.80
C GLY A 160 31.90 -1.34 -24.69
N ARG A 161 32.92 -0.69 -24.11
CA ARG A 161 34.18 -0.32 -24.77
C ARG A 161 35.31 -1.24 -24.30
#